data_AF-A0AAQ3N7G3-F1
#
_entry.id   AF-A0AAQ3N7G3-F1
#
_cell.length_a   1.000
_cell.length_b   1.000
_cell.length_c   1.000
_cell.angle_alpha   90.00
_cell.angle_beta   90.00
_cell.angle_gamma   90.00
#
_symmetry.space_group_name_H-M   'P 1'
#
loop_
_entity.id
_entity.type
_entity.pdbx_description
1 polymer ?
#
loop_
_entity_poly.entity_id
_entity_poly.type
_entity_poly.pdbx_seq_one_letter_code
_entity_poly.pdbx_strand_id
1 'polypeptide(L)'
;MAKRSYKTELGCIACDELGELGAGKPNWLVETPHLLCAIDTHSLLLANRSTILLLSWSDNSAASTPLKIRPDLSPIDAESITALEWLAFGDNRVIVAGTSSGYLLLYSLRGDLIHRQMIYPGRVLKLRVRGTKKDLIQDTSSEEFCLIMPGVIARFDGSDVQVADYRSNCRLCNLEMQNMLQKWFEEAQSRFWDQKPRSQDSEDFGNTDVKIPYQLWNIGKNGTCSDAAITGIMPPPLMEQQSSQRYYCAVAVGEDAVISAYRLSESKGRSLVGAILSKVVPATFSTLSSFSKLIWRSEPSPPKKSPKKLDQKPQPFARGNLDLNVTLLVASSAENLMSGKDTFYYLNMERNASCIASSLTSLIDHPRKGEKLTLSPSGTLAAITDSLGRILLLDTQALVVVRLWKGYRDASCLFMEMLVSKNIASSSSSYSEPSKSDYCLCLAIHAPRKGIIEIWQMRTGPRLRTISCAKGSRMLQPSYRFGASMSTPYVPLEVFLLNGDSGQISILNRTLDS
;
A
#
# COMPACT_ATOMS: atom_id res chain seq x y z
N MET A 1 36.59 15.31 16.93
CA MET A 1 35.16 14.97 17.10
C MET A 1 34.80 13.92 16.07
N ALA A 2 34.51 12.68 16.48
CA ALA A 2 34.06 11.64 15.55
C ALA A 2 32.72 12.06 14.93
N LYS A 3 32.59 11.92 13.61
CA LYS A 3 31.37 12.25 12.86
C LYS A 3 30.26 11.30 13.35
N ARG A 4 29.24 11.82 14.05
CA ARG A 4 28.10 11.01 14.50
C ARG A 4 27.47 10.32 13.28
N SER A 5 27.42 8.99 13.28
CA SER A 5 26.74 8.23 12.22
C SER A 5 25.26 8.14 12.55
N TYR A 6 24.40 8.53 11.62
CA TYR A 6 22.94 8.46 11.75
C TYR A 6 22.34 7.24 11.06
N LYS A 7 23.21 6.35 10.55
CA LYS A 7 22.86 5.12 9.86
C LYS A 7 23.82 4.02 10.32
N THR A 8 23.33 2.79 10.38
CA THR A 8 24.15 1.60 10.59
C THR A 8 24.26 0.87 9.26
N GLU A 9 25.48 0.62 8.81
CA GLU A 9 25.74 -0.12 7.59
C GLU A 9 25.46 -1.61 7.82
N LEU A 10 24.75 -2.24 6.88
CA LEU A 10 24.39 -3.66 6.96
C LEU A 10 25.15 -4.51 5.95
N GLY A 11 25.54 -3.91 4.83
CA GLY A 11 26.22 -4.61 3.74
C GLY A 11 26.17 -3.81 2.45
N CYS A 12 26.53 -4.45 1.34
CA CYS A 12 26.38 -3.89 0.01
C CYS A 12 25.91 -4.98 -0.96
N ILE A 13 25.24 -4.55 -2.02
CA ILE A 13 24.93 -5.40 -3.17
C ILE A 13 25.97 -5.17 -4.25
N ALA A 14 26.60 -6.24 -4.73
CA ALA A 14 27.53 -6.20 -5.84
C ALA A 14 27.50 -7.54 -6.58
N CYS A 15 27.05 -7.51 -7.84
CA CYS A 15 27.11 -8.65 -8.75
C CYS A 15 26.97 -8.17 -10.20
N ASP A 16 27.39 -8.99 -11.16
CA ASP A 16 27.39 -8.63 -12.58
C ASP A 16 25.96 -8.52 -13.14
N GLU A 17 25.02 -9.30 -12.59
CA GLU A 17 23.60 -9.30 -13.00
C GLU A 17 22.92 -7.95 -12.76
N LEU A 18 23.44 -7.11 -11.86
CA LEU A 18 22.95 -5.75 -11.67
C LEU A 18 23.07 -4.91 -12.95
N GLY A 19 24.02 -5.22 -13.84
CA GLY A 19 24.17 -4.56 -15.13
C GLY A 19 22.90 -4.65 -16.00
N GLU A 20 22.15 -5.75 -15.91
CA GLU A 20 20.87 -5.93 -16.62
C GLU A 20 19.73 -5.05 -16.09
N LEU A 21 19.89 -4.56 -14.85
CA LEU A 21 18.97 -3.64 -14.20
C LEU A 21 19.41 -2.17 -14.37
N GLY A 22 20.50 -1.94 -15.11
CA GLY A 22 21.03 -0.61 -15.43
C GLY A 22 22.15 -0.14 -14.51
N ALA A 23 22.64 -0.99 -13.59
CA ALA A 23 23.78 -0.64 -12.75
C ALA A 23 25.05 -0.35 -13.58
N GLY A 24 25.95 0.44 -13.01
CA GLY A 24 27.12 0.99 -13.70
C GLY A 24 26.90 2.36 -14.34
N LYS A 25 25.66 2.86 -14.34
CA LYS A 25 25.33 4.26 -14.66
C LYS A 25 25.08 5.07 -13.39
N PRO A 26 25.47 6.35 -13.34
CA PRO A 26 25.16 7.21 -12.18
C PRO A 26 23.65 7.27 -11.95
N ASN A 27 23.22 7.28 -10.69
CA ASN A 27 21.79 7.36 -10.30
C ASN A 27 20.86 6.27 -10.87
N TRP A 28 21.37 5.12 -11.35
CA TRP A 28 20.55 4.09 -12.01
C TRP A 28 19.33 3.63 -11.19
N LEU A 29 19.41 3.63 -9.85
CA LEU A 29 18.29 3.30 -8.98
C LEU A 29 17.09 4.27 -9.06
N VAL A 30 17.34 5.53 -9.41
CA VAL A 30 16.32 6.59 -9.42
C VAL A 30 15.97 7.04 -10.83
N GLU A 31 16.95 7.01 -11.75
CA GLU A 31 16.76 7.43 -13.14
C GLU A 31 16.23 6.30 -14.04
N THR A 32 16.13 5.06 -13.53
CA THR A 32 15.49 3.96 -14.27
C THR A 32 13.98 3.91 -13.96
N PRO A 33 13.11 4.36 -14.88
CA PRO A 33 11.68 4.58 -14.60
C PRO A 33 10.89 3.30 -14.31
N HIS A 34 11.46 2.13 -14.59
CA HIS A 34 10.82 0.84 -14.41
C HIS A 34 11.53 -0.05 -13.38
N LEU A 35 12.52 0.49 -12.65
CA LEU A 35 13.21 -0.28 -11.63
C LEU A 35 12.36 -0.35 -10.35
N LEU A 36 11.89 -1.56 -10.06
CA LEU A 36 11.15 -1.91 -8.85
C LEU A 36 12.12 -2.39 -7.77
N CYS A 37 11.82 -2.09 -6.51
CA CYS A 37 12.62 -2.55 -5.37
C CYS A 37 11.69 -2.96 -4.23
N ALA A 38 11.95 -4.11 -3.62
CA ALA A 38 11.31 -4.54 -2.38
C ALA A 38 12.38 -5.15 -1.47
N ILE A 39 12.37 -4.80 -0.18
CA ILE A 39 13.38 -5.25 0.78
C ILE A 39 12.76 -6.15 1.83
N ASP A 40 13.54 -7.08 2.34
CA ASP A 40 13.28 -7.88 3.51
C ASP A 40 14.49 -7.80 4.45
N THR A 41 14.47 -8.41 5.64
CA THR A 41 15.50 -8.22 6.68
C THR A 41 16.95 -8.40 6.19
N HIS A 42 17.20 -9.35 5.29
CA HIS A 42 18.54 -9.67 4.77
C HIS A 42 18.56 -9.87 3.25
N SER A 43 17.50 -9.48 2.54
CA SER A 43 17.38 -9.71 1.10
C SER A 43 16.71 -8.55 0.38
N LEU A 44 17.11 -8.33 -0.87
CA LEU A 44 16.62 -7.26 -1.72
C LEU A 44 16.17 -7.86 -3.05
N LEU A 45 14.95 -7.53 -3.43
CA LEU A 45 14.44 -7.75 -4.77
C LEU A 45 14.64 -6.49 -5.60
N LEU A 46 15.17 -6.67 -6.80
CA LEU A 46 15.19 -5.66 -7.83
C LEU A 46 14.55 -6.23 -9.09
N ALA A 47 13.72 -5.46 -9.78
CA ALA A 47 13.16 -5.91 -11.04
C ALA A 47 13.12 -4.80 -12.09
N ASN A 48 13.39 -5.16 -13.33
CA ASN A 48 13.08 -4.35 -14.51
C ASN A 48 11.77 -4.87 -15.15
N ARG A 49 11.55 -4.58 -16.43
CA ARG A 49 10.33 -4.99 -17.15
C ARG A 49 10.17 -6.52 -17.33
N SER A 50 11.24 -7.31 -17.27
CA SER A 50 11.20 -8.73 -17.65
C SER A 50 12.05 -9.65 -16.77
N THR A 51 12.72 -9.11 -15.77
CA THR A 51 13.66 -9.86 -14.92
C THR A 51 13.53 -9.40 -13.48
N ILE A 52 13.48 -10.36 -12.57
CA ILE A 52 13.55 -10.16 -11.13
C ILE A 52 14.87 -10.75 -10.65
N LEU A 53 15.60 -9.98 -9.85
CA LEU A 53 16.86 -10.36 -9.24
C LEU A 53 16.68 -10.35 -7.72
N LEU A 54 16.98 -11.47 -7.09
CA LEU A 54 17.03 -11.63 -5.64
C LEU A 54 18.49 -11.61 -5.19
N LEU A 55 18.79 -10.65 -4.33
CA LEU A 55 20.09 -10.41 -3.75
C LEU A 55 20.03 -10.63 -2.23
N SER A 56 21.05 -11.24 -1.65
CA SER A 56 21.21 -11.37 -0.20
C SER A 56 22.51 -10.69 0.23
N TRP A 57 22.54 -10.17 1.45
CA TRP A 57 23.75 -9.60 2.07
C TRP A 57 24.10 -10.27 3.41
N SER A 58 23.55 -11.45 3.72
CA SER A 58 23.87 -12.18 4.95
C SER A 58 25.21 -12.90 4.88
N ASP A 59 26.06 -12.74 5.90
CA ASP A 59 27.43 -13.30 6.02
C ASP A 59 27.53 -14.83 6.17
N ASN A 60 26.41 -15.55 6.30
CA ASN A 60 26.46 -17.00 6.49
C ASN A 60 26.35 -17.76 5.16
N SER A 61 27.50 -18.31 4.77
CA SER A 61 27.78 -19.28 3.70
C SER A 61 27.88 -18.76 2.26
N ALA A 62 29.05 -19.06 1.66
CA ALA A 62 29.44 -18.98 0.25
C ALA A 62 28.54 -18.11 -0.64
N ALA A 63 28.93 -16.83 -0.80
CA ALA A 63 28.43 -15.89 -1.81
C ALA A 63 27.14 -16.36 -2.48
N SER A 64 26.00 -16.20 -1.79
CA SER A 64 24.72 -16.68 -2.29
C SER A 64 24.52 -16.09 -3.68
N THR A 65 24.66 -16.94 -4.70
CA THR A 65 24.61 -16.51 -6.10
C THR A 65 23.29 -15.79 -6.31
N PRO A 66 23.28 -14.57 -6.87
CA PRO A 66 22.06 -13.85 -7.17
C PRO A 66 21.06 -14.76 -7.88
N LEU A 67 19.85 -14.89 -7.34
CA LEU A 67 18.82 -15.65 -8.01
C LEU A 67 18.14 -14.76 -9.04
N LYS A 68 18.12 -15.22 -10.29
CA LYS A 68 17.50 -14.55 -11.40
C LYS A 68 16.25 -15.29 -11.86
N ILE A 69 15.12 -14.57 -11.87
CA ILE A 69 13.84 -15.08 -12.35
C ILE A 69 13.47 -14.31 -13.62
N ARG A 70 13.11 -15.06 -14.67
CA ARG A 70 12.54 -14.51 -15.91
C ARG A 70 11.11 -15.00 -16.02
N PRO A 71 10.12 -14.19 -15.62
CA PRO A 71 8.72 -14.56 -15.79
C PRO A 71 8.37 -14.86 -17.25
N ASP A 72 7.48 -15.83 -17.46
CA ASP A 72 6.87 -16.06 -18.77
C ASP A 72 5.81 -14.98 -19.01
N LEU A 73 6.17 -13.98 -19.82
CA LEU A 73 5.38 -12.79 -20.10
C LEU A 73 4.98 -12.79 -21.57
N SER A 74 3.72 -12.47 -21.87
CA SER A 74 3.20 -12.41 -23.24
C SER A 74 3.98 -11.40 -24.10
N PRO A 75 4.75 -11.85 -25.11
CA PRO A 75 5.45 -10.93 -26.01
C PRO A 75 4.48 -10.17 -26.92
N ILE A 76 3.33 -10.80 -27.23
CA ILE A 76 2.28 -10.26 -28.08
C ILE A 76 1.66 -9.02 -27.44
N ASP A 77 1.39 -9.09 -26.13
CA ASP A 77 0.81 -7.99 -25.37
C ASP A 77 1.86 -7.01 -24.83
N ALA A 78 3.13 -7.18 -25.21
CA ALA A 78 4.30 -6.49 -24.64
C ALA A 78 4.27 -6.48 -23.10
N GLU A 79 3.86 -7.61 -22.52
CA GLU A 79 3.64 -7.76 -21.09
C GLU A 79 4.94 -7.51 -20.32
N SER A 80 4.84 -6.79 -19.21
CA SER A 80 5.99 -6.45 -18.38
C SER A 80 5.64 -6.47 -16.90
N ILE A 81 6.66 -6.64 -16.07
CA ILE A 81 6.56 -6.53 -14.61
C ILE A 81 6.35 -5.05 -14.26
N THR A 82 5.33 -4.76 -13.47
CA THR A 82 4.95 -3.39 -13.11
C THR A 82 4.81 -3.16 -11.61
N ALA A 83 4.73 -4.21 -10.81
CA ALA A 83 4.77 -4.13 -9.35
C ALA A 83 5.47 -5.37 -8.77
N LEU A 84 6.13 -5.18 -7.62
CA LEU A 84 6.97 -6.20 -6.97
C LEU A 84 6.87 -6.02 -5.46
N GLU A 85 6.65 -7.10 -4.73
CA GLU A 85 6.55 -7.07 -3.26
C GLU A 85 6.87 -8.44 -2.65
N TRP A 86 7.22 -8.48 -1.38
CA TRP A 86 7.32 -9.73 -0.63
C TRP A 86 5.98 -10.09 0.01
N LEU A 87 5.69 -11.39 0.08
CA LEU A 87 4.62 -11.91 0.92
C LEU A 87 5.21 -12.94 1.88
N ALA A 88 5.13 -12.64 3.17
CA ALA A 88 5.69 -13.48 4.23
C ALA A 88 4.56 -14.00 5.13
N PHE A 89 4.62 -15.29 5.48
CA PHE A 89 3.65 -15.95 6.36
C PHE A 89 4.38 -17.03 7.17
N GLY A 90 4.30 -16.95 8.50
CA GLY A 90 5.18 -17.73 9.38
C GLY A 90 6.67 -17.54 9.01
N ASP A 91 7.36 -18.67 8.80
CA ASP A 91 8.76 -18.70 8.37
C ASP A 91 8.95 -18.70 6.85
N ASN A 92 7.86 -18.88 6.10
CA ASN A 92 7.86 -18.94 4.65
C ASN A 92 7.73 -17.54 4.03
N ARG A 93 8.35 -17.37 2.86
CA ARG A 93 8.33 -16.13 2.08
C ARG A 93 8.22 -16.47 0.60
N VAL A 94 7.46 -15.66 -0.13
CA VAL A 94 7.34 -15.74 -1.58
C VAL A 94 7.54 -14.36 -2.19
N ILE A 95 8.01 -14.35 -3.44
CA ILE A 95 8.16 -13.16 -4.27
C ILE A 95 6.84 -12.97 -5.02
N VAL A 96 6.28 -11.76 -4.97
CA VAL A 96 5.03 -11.44 -5.65
C VAL A 96 5.29 -10.40 -6.72
N ALA A 97 4.86 -10.69 -7.95
CA ALA A 97 4.95 -9.77 -9.07
C ALA A 97 3.58 -9.52 -9.69
N GLY A 98 3.30 -8.25 -10.01
CA GLY A 98 2.15 -7.82 -10.79
C GLY A 98 2.58 -7.41 -12.20
N THR A 99 1.78 -7.73 -13.20
CA THR A 99 2.12 -7.45 -14.61
C THR A 99 1.30 -6.28 -15.20
N SER A 100 1.76 -5.77 -16.35
CA SER A 100 1.06 -4.75 -17.14
C SER A 100 -0.28 -5.24 -17.72
N SER A 101 -0.47 -6.56 -17.80
CA SER A 101 -1.70 -7.17 -18.34
C SER A 101 -2.69 -7.58 -17.25
N GLY A 102 -2.32 -7.48 -15.97
CA GLY A 102 -3.23 -7.74 -14.84
C GLY A 102 -3.02 -9.06 -14.13
N TYR A 103 -1.93 -9.77 -14.43
CA TYR A 103 -1.59 -11.02 -13.77
C TYR A 103 -0.90 -10.79 -12.42
N LEU A 104 -1.26 -11.63 -11.46
CA LEU A 104 -0.53 -11.87 -10.23
C LEU A 104 0.33 -13.12 -10.40
N LEU A 105 1.63 -13.00 -10.12
CA LEU A 105 2.61 -14.09 -10.17
C LEU A 105 3.21 -14.29 -8.78
N LEU A 106 3.25 -15.54 -8.30
CA LEU A 106 3.88 -15.93 -7.03
C LEU A 106 5.07 -16.83 -7.32
N TYR A 107 6.25 -16.49 -6.82
CA TYR A 107 7.47 -17.27 -6.99
C TYR A 107 8.07 -17.71 -5.65
N SER A 108 8.66 -18.91 -5.65
CA SER A 108 9.47 -19.40 -4.55
C SER A 108 10.81 -18.64 -4.46
N LEU A 109 11.50 -18.75 -3.33
CA LEU A 109 12.86 -18.22 -3.19
C LEU A 109 13.92 -19.01 -3.98
N ARG A 110 13.51 -20.05 -4.71
CA ARG A 110 14.34 -20.82 -5.64
C ARG A 110 14.06 -20.45 -7.10
N GLY A 111 13.04 -19.63 -7.35
CA GLY A 111 12.65 -19.16 -8.68
C GLY A 111 11.53 -19.96 -9.33
N ASP A 112 10.95 -20.93 -8.63
CA ASP A 112 9.82 -21.72 -9.15
C ASP A 112 8.55 -20.87 -9.17
N LEU A 113 7.79 -20.92 -10.27
CA LEU A 113 6.46 -20.32 -10.33
C LEU A 113 5.49 -21.17 -9.50
N ILE A 114 4.97 -20.58 -8.43
CA ILE A 114 3.99 -21.20 -7.53
C ILE A 114 2.57 -21.01 -8.09
N HIS A 115 2.26 -19.79 -8.53
CA HIS A 115 0.90 -19.44 -8.98
C HIS A 115 0.90 -18.31 -10.00
N ARG A 116 -0.02 -18.38 -10.96
CA ARG A 116 -0.30 -17.32 -11.95
C ARG A 116 -1.80 -17.13 -12.10
N GLN A 117 -2.30 -15.92 -11.89
CA GLN A 117 -3.74 -15.64 -11.96
C GLN A 117 -4.04 -14.27 -12.55
N MET A 118 -4.94 -14.21 -13.54
CA MET A 118 -5.49 -12.93 -14.03
C MET A 118 -6.40 -12.34 -12.96
N ILE A 119 -6.06 -11.14 -12.47
CA ILE A 119 -6.84 -10.47 -11.44
C ILE A 119 -7.85 -9.51 -12.04
N TYR A 120 -7.40 -8.57 -12.87
CA TYR A 120 -8.26 -7.64 -13.61
C TYR A 120 -7.48 -7.10 -14.80
N PRO A 121 -8.08 -6.98 -16.00
CA PRO A 121 -7.36 -6.55 -17.18
C PRO A 121 -6.80 -5.14 -17.01
N GLY A 122 -5.50 -5.02 -17.25
CA GLY A 122 -4.78 -3.75 -17.18
C GLY A 122 -3.63 -3.76 -16.18
N ARG A 123 -2.91 -2.65 -16.13
CA ARG A 123 -1.64 -2.57 -15.42
C ARG A 123 -1.84 -2.61 -13.90
N VAL A 124 -1.15 -3.55 -13.24
CA VAL A 124 -0.98 -3.50 -11.78
C VAL A 124 -0.06 -2.33 -11.44
N LEU A 125 -0.59 -1.34 -10.73
CA LEU A 125 0.14 -0.13 -10.32
C LEU A 125 0.97 -0.39 -9.06
N LYS A 126 0.41 -1.13 -8.10
CA LYS A 126 1.04 -1.37 -6.81
C LYS A 126 0.54 -2.64 -6.15
N LEU A 127 1.44 -3.32 -5.45
CA LEU A 127 1.14 -4.40 -4.53
C LEU A 127 1.26 -3.84 -3.10
N ARG A 128 0.36 -4.24 -2.21
CA ARG A 128 0.39 -3.80 -0.82
C ARG A 128 0.10 -4.97 0.10
N VAL A 129 0.97 -5.15 1.08
CA VAL A 129 0.75 -6.08 2.20
C VAL A 129 0.48 -5.26 3.45
N ARG A 130 -0.57 -5.61 4.16
CA ARG A 130 -0.91 -5.04 5.46
C ARG A 130 -1.21 -6.18 6.42
N GLY A 131 -0.77 -6.07 7.67
CA GLY A 131 -1.23 -6.97 8.71
C GLY A 131 -1.48 -6.33 10.06
N THR A 132 -1.77 -7.16 11.04
CA THR A 132 -2.30 -6.77 12.36
C THR A 132 -1.14 -6.48 13.31
N LYS A 133 -0.68 -5.22 13.36
CA LYS A 133 0.32 -4.86 14.37
C LYS A 133 -0.31 -5.00 15.76
N LYS A 134 0.42 -5.61 16.71
CA LYS A 134 0.07 -6.10 18.08
C LYS A 134 -0.70 -5.15 19.04
N ASP A 135 -1.31 -4.08 18.55
CA ASP A 135 -1.47 -2.83 19.31
C ASP A 135 -2.86 -2.21 19.28
N LEU A 136 -3.90 -2.96 18.92
CA LEU A 136 -5.25 -2.40 18.93
C LEU A 136 -6.13 -3.20 19.90
N ILE A 137 -6.53 -2.50 20.97
CA ILE A 137 -7.66 -2.86 21.85
C ILE A 137 -9.01 -2.83 21.06
N GLN A 138 -8.97 -2.49 19.76
CA GLN A 138 -10.12 -2.48 18.86
C GLN A 138 -9.82 -3.33 17.62
N ASP A 139 -10.67 -4.34 17.38
CA ASP A 139 -10.74 -5.30 16.26
C ASP A 139 -10.79 -4.69 14.84
N THR A 140 -10.01 -3.65 14.54
CA THR A 140 -10.11 -2.84 13.31
C THR A 140 -9.01 -3.11 12.29
N SER A 141 -7.99 -3.90 12.65
CA SER A 141 -6.94 -4.33 11.72
C SER A 141 -7.27 -5.69 11.10
N SER A 142 -7.33 -5.72 9.77
CA SER A 142 -7.35 -6.96 8.96
C SER A 142 -5.95 -7.19 8.41
N GLU A 143 -5.54 -8.46 8.32
CA GLU A 143 -4.44 -8.81 7.41
C GLU A 143 -5.00 -8.90 6.00
N GLU A 144 -4.30 -8.30 5.04
CA GLU A 144 -4.77 -8.24 3.67
C GLU A 144 -3.60 -8.01 2.70
N PHE A 145 -3.77 -8.59 1.51
CA PHE A 145 -2.92 -8.32 0.37
C PHE A 145 -3.75 -7.67 -0.74
N CYS A 146 -3.31 -6.52 -1.24
CA CYS A 146 -4.07 -5.74 -2.21
C CYS A 146 -3.27 -5.50 -3.50
N LEU A 147 -3.95 -5.60 -4.63
CA LEU A 147 -3.48 -5.09 -5.92
C LEU A 147 -4.23 -3.80 -6.22
N ILE A 148 -3.47 -2.76 -6.52
CA ILE A 148 -3.98 -1.46 -6.92
C ILE A 148 -3.83 -1.34 -8.44
N MET A 149 -4.92 -1.01 -9.10
CA MET A 149 -5.03 -0.86 -10.56
C MET A 149 -5.75 0.46 -10.87
N PRO A 150 -5.71 0.96 -12.11
CA PRO A 150 -6.40 2.20 -12.47
C PRO A 150 -7.90 2.11 -12.15
N GLY A 151 -8.32 2.82 -11.10
CA GLY A 151 -9.71 2.84 -10.64
C GLY A 151 -10.19 1.55 -9.96
N VAL A 152 -9.32 0.61 -9.63
CA VAL A 152 -9.72 -0.69 -9.05
C VAL A 152 -8.81 -1.09 -7.89
N ILE A 153 -9.42 -1.65 -6.84
CA ILE A 153 -8.73 -2.34 -5.76
C ILE A 153 -9.17 -3.81 -5.78
N ALA A 154 -8.22 -4.73 -5.91
CA ALA A 154 -8.44 -6.15 -5.63
C ALA A 154 -7.82 -6.49 -4.28
N ARG A 155 -8.58 -7.12 -3.39
CA ARG A 155 -8.14 -7.53 -2.04
C ARG A 155 -8.23 -9.04 -1.89
N PHE A 156 -7.17 -9.59 -1.36
CA PHE A 156 -7.07 -10.94 -0.83
C PHE A 156 -7.10 -10.83 0.69
N ASP A 157 -8.01 -11.57 1.32
CA ASP A 157 -8.01 -11.65 2.78
C ASP A 157 -6.76 -12.43 3.22
N GLY A 158 -6.02 -11.86 4.16
CA GLY A 158 -4.86 -12.48 4.78
C GLY A 158 -5.13 -12.90 6.22
N SER A 159 -6.33 -12.64 6.75
CA SER A 159 -6.61 -12.84 8.18
C SER A 159 -6.74 -14.33 8.48
N ASP A 160 -5.92 -14.83 9.40
CA ASP A 160 -6.18 -16.11 10.04
C ASP A 160 -7.51 -16.02 10.79
N VAL A 161 -8.55 -16.72 10.33
CA VAL A 161 -9.75 -16.93 11.16
C VAL A 161 -9.42 -17.98 12.23
N GLN A 162 -8.49 -17.65 13.13
CA GLN A 162 -8.43 -18.26 14.46
C GLN A 162 -9.27 -17.43 15.42
N VAL A 163 -10.56 -17.23 15.09
CA VAL A 163 -11.56 -16.98 16.13
C VAL A 163 -12.27 -18.31 16.33
N ALA A 164 -11.79 -19.04 17.34
CA ALA A 164 -12.50 -20.17 17.92
C ALA A 164 -13.82 -19.67 18.51
N ASP A 165 -14.84 -19.53 17.68
CA ASP A 165 -16.24 -19.58 18.13
C ASP A 165 -16.82 -20.90 17.65
N TYR A 166 -16.77 -21.91 18.53
CA TYR A 166 -17.19 -23.30 18.29
C TYR A 166 -18.70 -23.45 18.03
N ARG A 167 -19.43 -22.36 17.76
CA ARG A 167 -20.90 -22.31 17.68
C ARG A 167 -21.49 -21.64 16.44
N SER A 168 -20.70 -21.08 15.53
CA SER A 168 -21.26 -20.50 14.29
C SER A 168 -20.89 -21.32 13.06
N ASN A 169 -21.87 -22.00 12.46
CA ASN A 169 -21.82 -22.69 11.15
C ASN A 169 -21.63 -21.72 9.95
N CYS A 170 -20.91 -20.61 10.13
CA CYS A 170 -20.65 -19.63 9.08
C CYS A 170 -19.19 -19.20 9.13
N ARG A 171 -18.44 -19.55 8.07
CA ARG A 171 -17.23 -18.91 7.49
C ARG A 171 -16.16 -19.95 7.16
N LEU A 172 -16.20 -20.43 5.91
CA LEU A 172 -15.18 -21.28 5.28
C LEU A 172 -14.30 -20.51 4.27
N CYS A 173 -14.47 -19.20 4.15
CA CYS A 173 -13.80 -18.39 3.15
C CYS A 173 -12.99 -17.34 3.89
N ASN A 174 -11.65 -17.41 3.77
CA ASN A 174 -10.67 -16.30 3.88
C ASN A 174 -9.21 -16.78 4.14
N LEU A 175 -8.91 -18.09 4.20
CA LEU A 175 -7.54 -18.62 4.34
C LEU A 175 -6.91 -19.18 3.04
N GLU A 176 -7.59 -19.09 1.90
CA GLU A 176 -7.24 -19.90 0.73
C GLU A 176 -5.85 -19.61 0.15
N MET A 177 -5.39 -18.36 0.17
CA MET A 177 -4.05 -18.02 -0.30
C MET A 177 -2.96 -18.63 0.60
N GLN A 178 -3.09 -18.47 1.91
CA GLN A 178 -2.12 -19.03 2.86
C GLN A 178 -2.14 -20.55 2.86
N ASN A 179 -3.32 -21.17 2.82
CA ASN A 179 -3.46 -22.62 2.73
C ASN A 179 -2.86 -23.18 1.45
N MET A 180 -3.10 -22.54 0.30
CA MET A 180 -2.51 -22.94 -0.98
C MET A 180 -0.99 -22.87 -0.91
N LEU A 181 -0.45 -21.76 -0.41
CA LEU A 181 1.00 -21.59 -0.28
C LEU A 181 1.61 -22.59 0.70
N GLN A 182 0.98 -22.79 1.86
CA GLN A 182 1.43 -23.75 2.87
C GLN A 182 1.47 -25.18 2.31
N LYS A 183 0.40 -25.60 1.64
CA LYS A 183 0.33 -26.90 0.95
C LYS A 183 1.44 -27.05 -0.09
N TRP A 184 1.69 -26.00 -0.89
CA TRP A 184 2.77 -26.02 -1.87
C TRP A 184 4.15 -26.21 -1.21
N PHE A 185 4.42 -25.52 -0.09
CA PHE A 185 5.69 -25.66 0.62
C PHE A 185 5.86 -27.07 1.23
N GLU A 186 4.80 -27.66 1.79
CA GLU A 186 4.81 -29.03 2.30
C GLU A 186 5.11 -30.06 1.20
N GLU A 187 4.47 -29.91 0.04
CA GLU A 187 4.72 -30.76 -1.14
C GLU A 187 6.11 -30.55 -1.75
N ALA A 188 6.61 -29.31 -1.76
CA ALA A 188 7.96 -29.03 -2.26
C ALA A 188 9.04 -29.63 -1.35
N GLN A 189 8.80 -29.64 -0.04
CA GLN A 189 9.70 -30.28 0.92
C GLN A 189 9.68 -31.80 0.79
N SER A 190 8.52 -32.45 0.60
CA SER A 190 8.47 -33.91 0.41
C SER A 190 9.21 -34.35 -0.85
N ARG A 191 9.04 -33.63 -1.98
CA ARG A 191 9.78 -33.89 -3.22
C ARG A 191 11.28 -33.72 -3.10
N PHE A 192 11.75 -32.85 -2.22
CA PHE A 192 13.19 -32.68 -1.96
C PHE A 192 13.79 -33.91 -1.28
N TRP A 193 13.01 -34.60 -0.43
CA TRP A 193 13.46 -35.82 0.26
C TRP A 193 13.29 -37.09 -0.61
N ASP A 194 12.34 -37.11 -1.54
CA ASP A 194 12.17 -38.20 -2.51
C ASP A 194 13.15 -38.05 -3.70
N GLN A 195 14.37 -38.57 -3.55
CA GLN A 195 15.41 -38.58 -4.59
C GLN A 195 15.08 -39.50 -5.78
N LYS A 196 14.11 -39.14 -6.64
CA LYS A 196 14.00 -39.71 -7.99
C LYS A 196 14.18 -38.61 -9.04
N PRO A 197 15.23 -38.69 -9.90
CA PRO A 197 15.40 -37.72 -10.97
C PRO A 197 14.26 -37.87 -11.98
N ARG A 198 13.57 -36.78 -12.32
CA ARG A 198 12.61 -36.77 -13.42
C ARG A 198 13.37 -36.77 -14.75
N SER A 199 12.92 -37.63 -15.67
CA SER A 199 13.17 -37.51 -17.09
C SER A 199 12.60 -36.19 -17.60
N GLN A 200 13.31 -35.62 -18.57
CA GLN A 200 13.10 -34.31 -19.14
C GLN A 200 11.92 -34.32 -20.11
N ASP A 201 10.70 -34.37 -19.58
CA ASP A 201 9.48 -34.07 -20.34
C ASP A 201 8.79 -32.87 -19.67
N SER A 202 8.87 -31.75 -20.38
CA SER A 202 8.55 -30.41 -19.93
C SER A 202 7.11 -30.03 -20.26
N GLU A 203 6.09 -30.64 -19.66
CA GLU A 203 4.69 -30.15 -19.82
C GLU A 203 3.77 -30.23 -18.58
N ASP A 204 4.16 -30.86 -17.45
CA ASP A 204 3.20 -31.20 -16.37
C ASP A 204 3.15 -30.23 -15.16
N PHE A 205 3.75 -29.04 -15.21
CA PHE A 205 3.60 -28.04 -14.15
C PHE A 205 2.51 -26.98 -14.43
N GLY A 206 1.80 -27.11 -15.54
CA GLY A 206 0.73 -26.21 -15.95
C GLY A 206 -0.66 -26.64 -15.49
N ASN A 207 -0.91 -26.84 -14.19
CA ASN A 207 -2.24 -26.57 -13.60
C ASN A 207 -2.28 -26.88 -12.10
N THR A 208 -2.20 -25.84 -11.27
CA THR A 208 -3.08 -25.79 -10.10
C THR A 208 -4.24 -24.88 -10.49
N ASP A 209 -5.36 -25.46 -10.93
CA ASP A 209 -6.65 -24.78 -11.20
C ASP A 209 -7.25 -24.06 -9.95
N VAL A 210 -6.48 -23.92 -8.88
CA VAL A 210 -6.89 -23.29 -7.63
C VAL A 210 -6.86 -21.78 -7.81
N LYS A 211 -8.00 -21.23 -8.21
CA LYS A 211 -8.22 -19.78 -8.25
C LYS A 211 -8.30 -19.24 -6.83
N ILE A 212 -7.36 -18.39 -6.44
CA ILE A 212 -7.40 -17.70 -5.15
C ILE A 212 -8.54 -16.67 -5.18
N PRO A 213 -9.49 -16.70 -4.24
CA PRO A 213 -10.60 -15.76 -4.17
C PRO A 213 -10.11 -14.37 -3.75
N TYR A 214 -10.75 -13.35 -4.31
CA TYR A 214 -10.49 -11.96 -3.99
C TYR A 214 -11.78 -11.14 -4.07
N GLN A 215 -11.83 -10.04 -3.33
CA GLN A 215 -12.85 -9.00 -3.51
C GLN A 215 -12.35 -7.94 -4.49
N LEU A 216 -13.25 -7.39 -5.30
CA LEU A 216 -12.93 -6.38 -6.31
C LEU A 216 -13.84 -5.17 -6.13
N TRP A 217 -13.25 -3.97 -6.04
CA TRP A 217 -13.98 -2.71 -5.93
C TRP A 217 -13.57 -1.72 -6.99
N ASN A 218 -14.56 -1.10 -7.65
CA ASN A 218 -14.35 0.03 -8.55
C ASN A 218 -14.36 1.36 -7.78
N ILE A 219 -13.19 1.98 -7.70
CA ILE A 219 -12.94 3.30 -7.08
C ILE A 219 -12.66 4.39 -8.12
N GLY A 220 -12.95 4.15 -9.41
CA GLY A 220 -12.70 5.09 -10.50
C GLY A 220 -13.71 6.23 -10.64
N LYS A 221 -14.78 6.24 -9.83
CA LYS A 221 -15.85 7.25 -9.91
C LYS A 221 -15.36 8.70 -9.78
N ASN A 222 -14.27 8.91 -9.04
CA ASN A 222 -13.71 10.24 -8.79
C ASN A 222 -12.41 10.48 -9.60
N GLY A 223 -12.21 9.73 -10.69
CA GLY A 223 -11.09 9.90 -11.60
C GLY A 223 -10.06 8.77 -11.59
N THR A 224 -8.96 9.00 -12.31
CA THR A 224 -7.88 8.00 -12.46
C THR A 224 -7.06 7.87 -11.16
N CYS A 225 -7.00 6.67 -10.63
CA CYS A 225 -6.22 6.34 -9.43
C CYS A 225 -4.75 6.11 -9.79
N SER A 226 -3.84 6.84 -9.16
CA SER A 226 -2.39 6.62 -9.24
C SER A 226 -1.89 5.69 -8.12
N ASP A 227 -2.51 5.76 -6.94
CA ASP A 227 -2.22 4.90 -5.80
C ASP A 227 -3.44 4.84 -4.87
N ALA A 228 -3.65 3.71 -4.17
CA ALA A 228 -4.72 3.56 -3.20
C ALA A 228 -4.35 2.55 -2.12
N ALA A 229 -5.04 2.60 -0.99
CA ALA A 229 -4.89 1.63 0.08
C ALA A 229 -6.16 1.53 0.92
N ILE A 230 -6.42 0.33 1.45
CA ILE A 230 -7.43 0.11 2.49
C ILE A 230 -6.83 0.55 3.83
N THR A 231 -7.52 1.46 4.52
CA THR A 231 -7.02 2.11 5.75
C THR A 231 -7.51 1.42 7.02
N GLY A 232 -8.57 0.63 6.95
CA GLY A 232 -9.06 -0.20 8.04
C GLY A 232 -10.55 -0.51 7.93
N ILE A 233 -11.07 -1.19 8.95
CA ILE A 233 -12.51 -1.50 9.06
C ILE A 233 -13.27 -0.26 9.53
N MET A 234 -14.39 0.03 8.88
CA MET A 234 -15.33 1.07 9.28
C MET A 234 -16.44 0.48 10.15
N PRO A 235 -16.95 1.25 11.13
CA PRO A 235 -18.21 0.89 11.77
C PRO A 235 -19.35 0.85 10.73
N PRO A 236 -20.38 0.04 10.96
CA PRO A 236 -21.55 0.01 10.10
C PRO A 236 -22.24 1.39 10.09
N PRO A 237 -22.90 1.77 8.98
CA PRO A 237 -23.71 2.98 8.93
C PRO A 237 -24.74 3.02 10.07
N LEU A 238 -24.97 4.21 10.62
CA LEU A 238 -26.08 4.46 11.54
C LEU A 238 -27.37 4.00 10.83
N MET A 239 -28.15 3.13 11.49
CA MET A 239 -29.34 2.41 10.99
C MET A 239 -29.14 0.97 10.45
N GLU A 240 -27.91 0.45 10.33
CA GLU A 240 -27.66 -0.92 9.83
C GLU A 240 -27.19 -1.91 10.92
N GLN A 241 -27.64 -1.70 12.15
CA GLN A 241 -27.16 -2.33 13.39
C GLN A 241 -27.33 -3.87 13.45
N GLN A 242 -27.96 -4.50 12.45
CA GLN A 242 -28.16 -5.96 12.36
C GLN A 242 -27.48 -6.64 11.16
N SER A 243 -26.69 -5.93 10.32
CA SER A 243 -25.99 -6.60 9.23
C SER A 243 -24.66 -7.21 9.70
N SER A 244 -24.38 -8.45 9.28
CA SER A 244 -23.08 -9.09 9.45
C SER A 244 -22.02 -8.58 8.45
N GLN A 245 -22.33 -7.49 7.72
CA GLN A 245 -21.49 -6.99 6.64
C GLN A 245 -20.31 -6.19 7.19
N ARG A 246 -19.11 -6.51 6.70
CA ARG A 246 -17.91 -5.72 6.95
C ARG A 246 -17.80 -4.59 5.94
N TYR A 247 -17.47 -3.42 6.46
CA TYR A 247 -17.18 -2.23 5.67
C TYR A 247 -15.71 -1.85 5.84
N TYR A 248 -15.04 -1.53 4.75
CA TYR A 248 -13.66 -1.03 4.77
C TYR A 248 -13.61 0.42 4.32
N CYS A 249 -12.67 1.18 4.88
CA CYS A 249 -12.32 2.50 4.38
C CYS A 249 -11.16 2.33 3.40
N ALA A 250 -11.25 2.94 2.23
CA ALA A 250 -10.14 3.05 1.29
C ALA A 250 -9.85 4.51 0.97
N VAL A 251 -8.57 4.83 0.82
CA VAL A 251 -8.09 6.13 0.34
C VAL A 251 -7.36 5.91 -0.97
N ALA A 252 -7.69 6.72 -1.97
CA ALA A 252 -7.03 6.78 -3.27
C ALA A 252 -6.48 8.18 -3.52
N VAL A 253 -5.45 8.26 -4.36
CA VAL A 253 -4.84 9.51 -4.82
C VAL A 253 -4.68 9.44 -6.32
N GLY A 254 -4.79 10.58 -7.00
CA GLY A 254 -4.66 10.58 -8.46
C GLY A 254 -4.72 11.94 -9.11
N GLU A 255 -5.01 11.91 -10.41
CA GLU A 255 -5.00 13.06 -11.31
C GLU A 255 -6.10 14.06 -10.97
N ASP A 256 -7.34 13.57 -10.89
CA ASP A 256 -8.54 14.39 -10.79
C ASP A 256 -8.82 14.83 -9.34
N ALA A 257 -8.37 14.04 -8.37
CA ALA A 257 -8.46 14.33 -6.95
C ALA A 257 -7.16 13.94 -6.25
N VAL A 258 -6.61 14.88 -5.48
CA VAL A 258 -5.39 14.63 -4.69
C VAL A 258 -5.65 13.54 -3.66
N ILE A 259 -6.87 13.49 -3.12
CA ILE A 259 -7.33 12.47 -2.18
C ILE A 259 -8.79 12.15 -2.48
N SER A 260 -9.15 10.87 -2.54
CA SER A 260 -10.54 10.39 -2.54
C SER A 260 -10.68 9.27 -1.52
N ALA A 261 -11.74 9.30 -0.73
CA ALA A 261 -12.02 8.27 0.28
C ALA A 261 -13.31 7.53 -0.07
N TYR A 262 -13.33 6.23 0.19
CA TYR A 262 -14.41 5.32 -0.17
C TYR A 262 -14.76 4.41 0.99
N ARG A 263 -16.06 4.07 1.08
CA ARG A 263 -16.56 2.94 1.84
C ARG A 263 -16.72 1.75 0.91
N LEU A 264 -16.06 0.65 1.23
CA LEU A 264 -16.08 -0.60 0.49
C LEU A 264 -16.92 -1.62 1.26
N SER A 265 -17.92 -2.23 0.63
CA SER A 265 -18.70 -3.32 1.23
C SER A 265 -18.26 -4.67 0.64
N GLU A 266 -18.38 -5.75 1.39
CA GLU A 266 -18.19 -7.10 0.83
C GLU A 266 -19.39 -7.58 -0.01
N SER A 267 -20.53 -6.88 0.10
CA SER A 267 -21.78 -7.28 -0.56
C SER A 267 -21.71 -7.14 -2.09
N LYS A 268 -22.12 -8.22 -2.76
CA LYS A 268 -22.19 -8.32 -4.22
C LYS A 268 -23.55 -7.77 -4.69
N GLY A 269 -23.56 -6.56 -5.26
CA GLY A 269 -24.56 -6.04 -6.21
C GLY A 269 -26.09 -6.24 -6.01
N ARG A 270 -26.63 -6.53 -4.83
CA ARG A 270 -28.11 -6.69 -4.63
C ARG A 270 -28.69 -6.09 -3.34
N SER A 271 -28.02 -5.16 -2.67
CA SER A 271 -28.65 -4.43 -1.56
C SER A 271 -29.21 -3.09 -2.03
N LEU A 272 -30.51 -3.06 -2.34
CA LEU A 272 -31.28 -1.82 -2.58
C LEU A 272 -31.20 -0.85 -1.39
N VAL A 273 -30.87 -1.34 -0.20
CA VAL A 273 -30.75 -0.54 1.05
C VAL A 273 -29.43 0.23 1.12
N GLY A 274 -28.33 -0.33 0.60
CA GLY A 274 -27.01 0.33 0.60
C GLY A 274 -26.92 1.55 -0.33
N ALA A 275 -27.66 1.53 -1.45
CA ALA A 275 -27.75 2.67 -2.37
C ALA A 275 -28.49 3.87 -1.74
N ILE A 276 -29.45 3.61 -0.84
CA ILE A 276 -30.28 4.64 -0.21
C ILE A 276 -29.54 5.28 0.98
N LEU A 277 -28.76 4.53 1.75
CA LEU A 277 -27.98 5.08 2.88
C LEU A 277 -26.78 5.93 2.46
N SER A 278 -26.22 5.72 1.26
CA SER A 278 -25.17 6.60 0.70
C SER A 278 -25.63 8.03 0.43
N LYS A 279 -26.94 8.28 0.38
CA LYS A 279 -27.56 9.58 0.12
C LYS A 279 -27.97 10.33 1.39
N VAL A 280 -27.81 9.73 2.57
CA VAL A 280 -28.17 10.35 3.85
C VAL A 280 -26.93 10.51 4.72
N VAL A 281 -26.00 11.34 4.25
CA VAL A 281 -25.05 12.03 5.14
C VAL A 281 -25.57 13.46 5.28
N PRO A 282 -25.66 14.04 6.49
CA PRO A 282 -25.99 15.45 6.62
C PRO A 282 -25.00 16.27 5.80
N ALA A 283 -25.52 17.01 4.83
CA ALA A 283 -24.80 18.07 4.15
C ALA A 283 -24.52 19.20 5.17
N THR A 284 -23.55 19.00 6.06
CA THR A 284 -23.03 20.06 6.93
C THR A 284 -21.55 19.82 7.22
N PHE A 285 -20.75 20.83 6.80
CA PHE A 285 -19.31 21.07 6.99
C PHE A 285 -18.33 20.32 6.08
N SER A 286 -17.41 20.94 5.35
CA SER A 286 -17.18 22.35 4.99
C SER A 286 -16.06 22.40 3.95
N THR A 287 -16.20 23.32 3.00
CA THR A 287 -15.15 23.92 2.15
C THR A 287 -13.71 23.82 2.70
N LEU A 288 -12.87 22.98 2.09
CA LEU A 288 -11.42 23.17 2.12
C LEU A 288 -11.03 24.16 1.02
N SER A 289 -11.36 25.43 1.23
CA SER A 289 -10.85 26.53 0.41
C SER A 289 -9.54 27.08 1.03
N SER A 290 -8.45 26.92 0.27
CA SER A 290 -7.32 27.84 0.18
C SER A 290 -6.62 28.30 1.49
N PHE A 291 -5.52 27.63 1.84
CA PHE A 291 -4.48 28.27 2.67
C PHE A 291 -3.66 29.24 1.81
N SER A 292 -4.16 30.46 1.65
CA SER A 292 -3.32 31.59 1.26
C SER A 292 -3.60 32.80 2.15
N LYS A 293 -2.55 33.15 2.92
CA LYS A 293 -2.36 34.36 3.75
C LYS A 293 -3.26 34.51 4.98
N LEU A 294 -2.69 34.26 6.17
CA LEU A 294 -2.70 35.23 7.27
C LEU A 294 -1.80 34.76 8.42
N ILE A 295 -0.88 35.61 8.85
CA ILE A 295 -0.71 36.08 10.25
C ILE A 295 0.24 37.28 10.19
N TRP A 296 -0.30 38.46 10.48
CA TRP A 296 0.17 39.37 11.55
C TRP A 296 -1.00 40.31 11.93
N ARG A 297 -1.30 40.40 13.24
CA ARG A 297 -2.32 41.28 13.88
C ARG A 297 -1.78 42.72 14.01
N SER A 298 -2.56 43.80 14.15
CA SER A 298 -3.43 44.24 15.27
C SER A 298 -3.92 45.69 14.94
N GLU A 299 -5.16 46.17 15.19
CA GLU A 299 -5.79 46.71 16.43
C GLU A 299 -7.24 47.29 16.14
N PRO A 300 -8.05 47.79 17.11
CA PRO A 300 -9.53 47.64 17.11
C PRO A 300 -10.47 48.90 17.01
N SER A 301 -11.68 48.67 16.42
CA SER A 301 -13.06 49.24 16.69
C SER A 301 -13.48 50.66 16.20
N PRO A 302 -14.78 51.09 16.13
CA PRO A 302 -16.10 50.42 15.89
C PRO A 302 -17.04 51.23 14.90
N PRO A 303 -18.41 51.25 14.99
CA PRO A 303 -19.35 50.48 14.15
C PRO A 303 -20.31 51.32 13.26
N LYS A 304 -21.01 50.74 12.28
CA LYS A 304 -22.34 51.23 11.80
C LYS A 304 -23.10 50.30 10.83
N LYS A 305 -24.31 49.92 11.27
CA LYS A 305 -25.62 49.80 10.57
C LYS A 305 -25.81 48.81 9.39
N SER A 306 -26.64 47.81 9.63
CA SER A 306 -27.62 47.21 8.69
C SER A 306 -28.94 48.03 8.73
N PRO A 307 -30.02 47.75 7.96
CA PRO A 307 -30.29 46.60 7.06
C PRO A 307 -30.90 46.96 5.69
N LYS A 308 -30.98 45.98 4.76
CA LYS A 308 -32.07 45.91 3.76
C LYS A 308 -32.26 44.47 3.26
N LYS A 309 -33.48 43.96 3.48
CA LYS A 309 -34.09 42.76 2.88
C LYS A 309 -34.32 42.98 1.38
N LEU A 310 -34.15 41.92 0.58
CA LEU A 310 -34.87 41.74 -0.69
C LEU A 310 -34.90 40.25 -1.08
N ASP A 311 -36.10 39.70 -0.95
CA ASP A 311 -36.80 38.72 -1.79
C ASP A 311 -36.11 37.41 -2.24
N GLN A 312 -36.55 36.34 -1.59
CA GLN A 312 -36.42 34.96 -2.05
C GLN A 312 -37.42 34.67 -3.18
N LYS A 313 -36.90 34.25 -4.33
CA LYS A 313 -37.68 33.57 -5.38
C LYS A 313 -37.67 32.05 -5.11
N PRO A 314 -38.80 31.34 -5.23
CA PRO A 314 -38.85 29.90 -4.98
C PRO A 314 -38.06 29.13 -6.04
N GLN A 315 -37.12 28.30 -5.62
CA GLN A 315 -36.44 27.37 -6.51
C GLN A 315 -37.43 26.27 -6.95
N PRO A 316 -37.48 25.91 -8.24
CA PRO A 316 -38.25 24.76 -8.68
C PRO A 316 -37.55 23.49 -8.19
N PHE A 317 -38.32 22.63 -7.52
CA PHE A 317 -37.95 21.24 -7.26
C PHE A 317 -37.57 20.58 -8.59
N ALA A 318 -36.29 20.24 -8.75
CA ALA A 318 -35.85 19.38 -9.83
C ALA A 318 -36.49 18.00 -9.61
N ARG A 319 -37.48 17.67 -10.45
CA ARG A 319 -37.98 16.31 -10.62
C ARG A 319 -36.80 15.43 -11.01
N GLY A 320 -36.42 14.50 -10.13
CA GLY A 320 -35.46 13.46 -10.48
C GLY A 320 -36.07 12.53 -11.50
N ASN A 321 -35.62 12.63 -12.75
CA ASN A 321 -35.77 11.53 -13.70
C ASN A 321 -34.80 10.41 -13.30
N LEU A 322 -35.32 9.19 -13.23
CA LEU A 322 -34.52 7.98 -13.14
C LEU A 322 -33.71 7.84 -14.45
N ASP A 323 -32.42 8.12 -14.41
CA ASP A 323 -31.50 7.63 -15.43
C ASP A 323 -30.95 6.28 -15.00
N LEU A 324 -31.61 5.23 -15.47
CA LEU A 324 -31.15 3.84 -15.43
C LEU A 324 -30.00 3.55 -16.43
N ASN A 325 -29.35 4.59 -16.99
CA ASN A 325 -28.48 4.48 -18.18
C ASN A 325 -26.97 4.53 -17.90
N VAL A 326 -26.51 4.59 -16.66
CA VAL A 326 -25.06 4.72 -16.37
C VAL A 326 -24.28 3.41 -16.60
N THR A 327 -24.91 2.24 -16.51
CA THR A 327 -24.25 0.96 -16.77
C THR A 327 -23.99 0.70 -18.27
N LEU A 328 -24.81 1.26 -19.16
CA LEU A 328 -24.70 1.06 -20.61
C LEU A 328 -23.71 2.04 -21.29
N LEU A 329 -23.52 3.24 -20.73
CA LEU A 329 -22.63 4.24 -21.33
C LEU A 329 -21.14 3.97 -21.08
N VAL A 330 -20.77 3.28 -20.00
CA VAL A 330 -19.38 2.86 -19.78
C VAL A 330 -19.01 1.66 -20.66
N ALA A 331 -19.98 0.77 -20.94
CA ALA A 331 -19.79 -0.35 -21.86
C ALA A 331 -19.53 0.13 -23.30
N SER A 332 -20.26 1.13 -23.81
CA SER A 332 -20.09 1.56 -25.20
C SER A 332 -18.77 2.30 -25.46
N SER A 333 -18.15 2.88 -24.44
CA SER A 333 -16.81 3.48 -24.57
C SER A 333 -15.69 2.45 -24.55
N ALA A 334 -15.91 1.26 -23.97
CA ALA A 334 -14.94 0.15 -23.95
C ALA A 334 -15.08 -0.77 -25.18
N GLU A 335 -16.29 -0.88 -25.76
CA GLU A 335 -16.54 -1.64 -26.99
C GLU A 335 -15.80 -1.10 -28.21
N ASN A 336 -15.46 0.19 -28.23
CA ASN A 336 -14.83 0.85 -29.37
C ASN A 336 -13.30 0.73 -29.43
N LEU A 337 -12.65 -0.02 -28.52
CA LEU A 337 -11.18 -0.13 -28.49
C LEU A 337 -10.62 -1.50 -28.07
N MET A 338 -11.39 -2.59 -28.15
CA MET A 338 -10.97 -3.90 -27.62
C MET A 338 -11.18 -5.04 -28.62
N SER A 339 -10.26 -6.01 -28.65
CA SER A 339 -10.41 -7.21 -29.47
C SER A 339 -11.54 -8.09 -28.92
N GLY A 340 -12.19 -8.88 -29.77
CA GLY A 340 -13.34 -9.70 -29.37
C GLY A 340 -13.08 -10.73 -28.26
N LYS A 341 -11.80 -11.05 -27.97
CA LYS A 341 -11.43 -11.89 -26.81
C LYS A 341 -11.49 -11.10 -25.49
N ASP A 342 -11.06 -9.86 -25.49
CA ASP A 342 -11.00 -8.98 -24.30
C ASP A 342 -12.41 -8.63 -23.79
N THR A 343 -13.35 -8.42 -24.72
CA THR A 343 -14.78 -8.20 -24.40
C THR A 343 -15.40 -9.41 -23.71
N PHE A 344 -15.01 -10.62 -24.11
CA PHE A 344 -15.51 -11.87 -23.52
C PHE A 344 -14.97 -12.07 -22.09
N TYR A 345 -13.71 -11.71 -21.84
CA TYR A 345 -13.13 -11.71 -20.49
C TYR A 345 -13.79 -10.66 -19.59
N TYR A 346 -14.01 -9.44 -20.09
CA TYR A 346 -14.70 -8.37 -19.35
C TYR A 346 -16.12 -8.77 -18.92
N LEU A 347 -16.91 -9.34 -19.84
CA LEU A 347 -18.29 -9.78 -19.58
C LEU A 347 -18.35 -10.96 -18.59
N ASN A 348 -17.41 -11.91 -18.65
CA ASN A 348 -17.32 -12.99 -17.66
C ASN A 348 -16.78 -12.50 -16.30
N MET A 349 -16.02 -11.41 -16.29
CA MET A 349 -15.49 -10.81 -15.08
C MET A 349 -16.52 -9.98 -14.33
N GLU A 350 -17.40 -9.24 -15.03
CA GLU A 350 -18.57 -8.60 -14.42
C GLU A 350 -19.56 -9.61 -13.81
N ARG A 351 -19.67 -10.81 -14.40
CA ARG A 351 -20.43 -11.92 -13.78
C ARG A 351 -19.81 -12.38 -12.46
N ASN A 352 -18.49 -12.19 -12.28
CA ASN A 352 -17.79 -12.38 -11.02
C ASN A 352 -17.79 -11.09 -10.18
N ALA A 353 -18.98 -10.69 -9.72
CA ALA A 353 -19.16 -10.10 -8.40
C ALA A 353 -18.28 -8.89 -8.01
N SER A 354 -18.34 -7.79 -8.75
CA SER A 354 -17.85 -6.50 -8.24
C SER A 354 -18.59 -6.16 -6.94
N CYS A 355 -17.83 -5.96 -5.88
CA CYS A 355 -18.32 -5.48 -4.60
C CYS A 355 -18.64 -3.98 -4.68
N ILE A 356 -19.45 -3.46 -3.77
CA ILE A 356 -19.91 -2.06 -3.82
C ILE A 356 -18.86 -1.14 -3.22
N ALA A 357 -18.51 -0.08 -3.95
CA ALA A 357 -17.73 1.05 -3.46
C ALA A 357 -18.54 2.35 -3.54
N SER A 358 -18.61 3.05 -2.41
CA SER A 358 -19.32 4.33 -2.25
C SER A 358 -18.33 5.42 -1.89
N SER A 359 -18.32 6.51 -2.66
CA SER A 359 -17.49 7.69 -2.35
C SER A 359 -17.96 8.32 -1.03
N LEU A 360 -17.01 8.66 -0.16
CA LEU A 360 -17.24 9.35 1.11
C LEU A 360 -16.91 10.84 0.98
N THR A 361 -15.69 11.16 0.54
CA THR A 361 -15.21 12.53 0.36
C THR A 361 -14.08 12.56 -0.65
N SER A 362 -13.81 13.74 -1.21
CA SER A 362 -12.69 13.97 -2.13
C SER A 362 -12.12 15.37 -1.95
N LEU A 363 -10.79 15.47 -1.98
CA LEU A 363 -10.04 16.72 -1.98
C LEU A 363 -9.51 16.98 -3.39
N ILE A 364 -10.10 17.97 -4.04
CA ILE A 364 -9.70 18.46 -5.36
C ILE A 364 -8.91 19.76 -5.17
N ASP A 365 -7.68 19.81 -5.69
CA ASP A 365 -6.76 20.95 -5.53
C ASP A 365 -5.96 21.17 -6.82
N HIS A 366 -6.66 21.44 -7.93
CA HIS A 366 -6.02 21.70 -9.21
C HIS A 366 -5.06 22.91 -9.11
N PRO A 367 -3.84 22.86 -9.70
CA PRO A 367 -3.34 21.87 -10.66
C PRO A 367 -2.60 20.67 -10.05
N ARG A 368 -2.81 20.39 -8.75
CA ARG A 368 -2.11 19.31 -8.06
C ARG A 368 -2.84 17.99 -8.22
N LYS A 369 -2.00 16.97 -8.37
CA LYS A 369 -2.36 15.57 -8.53
C LYS A 369 -1.68 14.79 -7.41
N GLY A 370 -2.39 13.88 -6.76
CA GLY A 370 -1.82 13.00 -5.77
C GLY A 370 -1.04 11.87 -6.45
N GLU A 371 0.19 11.62 -6.01
CA GLU A 371 1.11 10.68 -6.69
C GLU A 371 1.37 9.41 -5.89
N LYS A 372 1.66 9.53 -4.60
CA LYS A 372 2.02 8.39 -3.74
C LYS A 372 1.30 8.46 -2.41
N LEU A 373 0.91 7.28 -1.92
CA LEU A 373 0.26 7.09 -0.63
C LEU A 373 1.11 6.13 0.22
N THR A 374 1.39 6.51 1.47
CA THR A 374 2.01 5.63 2.47
C THR A 374 1.15 5.61 3.71
N LEU A 375 0.75 4.43 4.20
CA LEU A 375 -0.03 4.27 5.42
C LEU A 375 0.88 4.04 6.63
N SER A 376 0.45 4.52 7.80
CA SER A 376 1.01 4.07 9.08
C SER A 376 0.61 2.60 9.32
N PRO A 377 1.33 1.85 10.18
CA PRO A 377 0.99 0.45 10.41
C PRO A 377 -0.41 0.24 10.99
N SER A 378 -0.86 1.18 11.83
CA SER A 378 -2.23 1.20 12.36
C SER A 378 -3.28 1.54 11.31
N GLY A 379 -2.86 2.06 10.15
CA GLY A 379 -3.73 2.61 9.12
C GLY A 379 -4.42 3.91 9.49
N THR A 380 -4.21 4.47 10.69
CA THR A 380 -4.86 5.69 11.20
C THR A 380 -4.30 6.99 10.60
N LEU A 381 -3.14 6.90 9.97
CA LEU A 381 -2.44 8.00 9.32
C LEU A 381 -2.04 7.61 7.91
N ALA A 382 -2.11 8.57 6.99
CA ALA A 382 -1.56 8.42 5.64
C ALA A 382 -0.74 9.64 5.24
N ALA A 383 0.47 9.41 4.74
CA ALA A 383 1.29 10.43 4.09
C ALA A 383 1.04 10.39 2.58
N ILE A 384 0.74 11.55 1.99
CA ILE A 384 0.38 11.69 0.58
C ILE A 384 1.31 12.72 -0.05
N THR A 385 2.02 12.34 -1.12
CA THR A 385 2.85 13.27 -1.90
C THR A 385 2.08 13.73 -3.14
N ASP A 386 2.21 15.01 -3.49
CA ASP A 386 1.62 15.55 -4.71
C ASP A 386 2.68 15.97 -5.75
N SER A 387 2.21 16.18 -6.98
CA SER A 387 3.01 16.56 -8.15
C SER A 387 3.69 17.93 -8.06
N LEU A 388 3.31 18.79 -7.11
CA LEU A 388 3.92 20.11 -6.92
C LEU A 388 4.81 20.19 -5.67
N GLY A 389 5.09 19.06 -5.03
CA GLY A 389 6.02 18.96 -3.92
C GLY A 389 5.44 19.38 -2.58
N ARG A 390 4.16 19.12 -2.34
CA ARG A 390 3.60 19.08 -0.98
C ARG A 390 3.49 17.64 -0.49
N ILE A 391 3.54 17.52 0.83
CA ILE A 391 3.24 16.28 1.55
C ILE A 391 2.09 16.59 2.49
N LEU A 392 1.01 15.82 2.41
CA LEU A 392 -0.16 15.90 3.29
C LEU A 392 -0.14 14.72 4.26
N LEU A 393 -0.37 14.98 5.54
CA LEU A 393 -0.67 13.96 6.53
C LEU A 393 -2.18 13.91 6.74
N LEU A 394 -2.81 12.82 6.33
CA LEU A 394 -4.25 12.58 6.45
C LEU A 394 -4.51 11.73 7.69
N ASP A 395 -5.48 12.15 8.52
CA ASP A 395 -6.17 11.24 9.42
C ASP A 395 -7.16 10.40 8.62
N THR A 396 -7.00 9.09 8.61
CA THR A 396 -7.83 8.21 7.78
C THR A 396 -9.18 7.84 8.40
N GLN A 397 -9.36 8.10 9.70
CA GLN A 397 -10.63 7.89 10.40
C GLN A 397 -11.51 9.12 10.28
N ALA A 398 -10.94 10.30 10.56
CA ALA A 398 -11.63 11.58 10.42
C ALA A 398 -11.68 12.07 8.97
N LEU A 399 -10.85 11.52 8.08
CA LEU A 399 -10.67 11.97 6.69
C LEU A 399 -10.30 13.46 6.58
N VAL A 400 -9.45 13.93 7.50
CA VAL A 400 -8.99 15.32 7.60
C VAL A 400 -7.48 15.40 7.48
N VAL A 401 -6.97 16.35 6.70
CA VAL A 401 -5.54 16.65 6.64
C VAL A 401 -5.11 17.36 7.92
N VAL A 402 -4.25 16.72 8.69
CA VAL A 402 -3.79 17.18 10.02
C VAL A 402 -2.45 17.89 9.99
N ARG A 403 -1.66 17.72 8.91
CA ARG A 403 -0.35 18.37 8.75
C ARG A 403 0.06 18.48 7.28
N LEU A 404 0.86 19.49 6.96
CA LEU A 404 1.32 19.77 5.60
C LEU A 404 2.79 20.21 5.57
N TRP A 405 3.56 19.69 4.62
CA TRP A 405 4.92 20.15 4.30
C TRP A 405 4.98 20.66 2.85
N LYS A 406 5.81 21.69 2.59
CA LYS A 406 5.97 22.31 1.26
C LYS A 406 7.43 22.28 0.80
N GLY A 407 7.65 22.22 -0.50
CA GLY A 407 8.99 22.24 -1.10
C GLY A 407 9.70 20.89 -1.04
N TYR A 408 8.94 19.79 -1.13
CA TYR A 408 9.40 18.41 -1.11
C TYR A 408 9.04 17.71 -2.43
N ARG A 409 9.40 18.32 -3.56
CA ARG A 409 9.16 17.72 -4.89
C ARG A 409 9.92 16.41 -5.03
N ASP A 410 9.27 15.41 -5.63
CA ASP A 410 9.77 14.05 -5.83
C ASP A 410 10.05 13.29 -4.51
N ALA A 411 9.50 13.75 -3.38
CA ALA A 411 9.74 13.12 -2.10
C ALA A 411 9.12 11.71 -2.01
N SER A 412 9.71 10.88 -1.15
CA SER A 412 9.10 9.64 -0.71
C SER A 412 9.00 9.60 0.81
N CYS A 413 7.95 8.95 1.31
CA CYS A 413 7.62 8.93 2.72
C CYS A 413 7.50 7.49 3.21
N LEU A 414 8.09 7.19 4.37
CA LEU A 414 7.92 5.93 5.10
C LEU A 414 7.70 6.22 6.59
N PHE A 415 6.82 5.44 7.22
CA PHE A 415 6.64 5.53 8.67
C PHE A 415 7.70 4.68 9.37
N MET A 416 8.29 5.23 10.43
CA MET A 416 9.30 4.56 11.24
C MET A 416 9.03 4.79 12.73
N GLU A 417 9.65 3.99 13.58
CA GLU A 417 9.52 4.12 15.04
C GLU A 417 10.88 4.45 15.65
N MET A 418 10.92 5.53 16.43
CA MET A 418 12.11 6.02 17.11
C MET A 418 11.99 5.73 18.60
N LEU A 419 13.03 5.19 19.19
CA LEU A 419 13.10 4.95 20.63
C LEU A 419 13.15 6.30 21.35
N VAL A 420 12.20 6.52 22.26
CA VAL A 420 12.14 7.68 23.14
C VAL A 420 13.04 7.36 24.33
N SER A 421 14.13 8.12 24.50
CA SER A 421 15.03 7.93 25.64
C SER A 421 14.25 8.14 26.95
N LYS A 422 14.06 7.08 27.74
CA LYS A 422 13.70 7.21 29.15
C LYS A 422 14.90 7.82 29.88
N ASN A 423 14.67 8.82 30.73
CA ASN A 423 15.71 9.28 31.66
C ASN A 423 16.13 8.09 32.53
N ILE A 424 17.36 7.61 32.35
CA ILE A 424 17.97 6.47 33.08
C ILE A 424 18.23 6.83 34.57
N ALA A 425 17.68 7.92 35.08
CA ALA A 425 17.97 8.43 36.42
C ALA A 425 17.04 7.89 37.52
N SER A 426 16.01 7.08 37.20
CA SER A 426 15.05 6.64 38.24
C SER A 426 14.46 5.26 37.99
N SER A 427 15.31 4.24 37.83
CA SER A 427 15.01 2.87 38.29
C SER A 427 16.22 1.97 38.07
N SER A 428 16.95 1.72 39.15
CA SER A 428 17.91 0.63 39.27
C SER A 428 17.26 -0.73 38.92
N SER A 429 18.05 -1.57 38.24
CA SER A 429 17.90 -3.03 38.04
C SER A 429 16.74 -3.56 37.18
N SER A 430 16.99 -3.73 35.88
CA SER A 430 16.76 -4.96 35.07
C SER A 430 16.94 -4.65 33.58
N TYR A 431 17.63 -5.52 32.84
CA TYR A 431 17.65 -5.50 31.36
C TYR A 431 16.24 -5.79 30.86
N SER A 432 15.37 -4.77 30.81
CA SER A 432 14.05 -4.90 30.17
C SER A 432 14.19 -4.55 28.70
N GLU A 433 13.77 -5.47 27.82
CA GLU A 433 13.71 -5.19 26.39
C GLU A 433 12.71 -4.04 26.13
N PRO A 434 13.02 -3.11 25.21
CA PRO A 434 12.11 -2.02 24.87
C PRO A 434 10.75 -2.54 24.39
N SER A 435 9.69 -2.11 25.06
CA SER A 435 8.32 -2.38 24.66
C SER A 435 7.88 -1.38 23.59
N LYS A 436 6.73 -1.59 22.94
CA LYS A 436 6.18 -0.62 22.00
C LYS A 436 6.03 0.79 22.60
N SER A 437 5.63 0.88 23.87
CA SER A 437 5.38 2.17 24.53
C SER A 437 6.63 3.05 24.65
N ASP A 438 7.81 2.44 24.49
CA ASP A 438 9.10 3.15 24.47
C ASP A 438 9.40 3.80 23.12
N TYR A 439 8.57 3.57 22.09
CA TYR A 439 8.76 4.13 20.76
C TYR A 439 7.72 5.19 20.41
N CYS A 440 8.16 6.21 19.67
CA CYS A 440 7.27 7.18 19.03
C CYS A 440 7.20 6.96 17.52
N LEU A 441 5.99 7.09 16.97
CA LEU A 441 5.77 7.04 15.53
C LEU A 441 6.32 8.31 14.87
N CYS A 442 7.09 8.12 13.82
CA CYS A 442 7.72 9.17 13.03
C CYS A 442 7.45 8.96 11.54
N LEU A 443 7.57 10.06 10.77
CA LEU A 443 7.58 10.05 9.32
C LEU A 443 8.99 10.39 8.83
N ALA A 444 9.62 9.45 8.14
CA ALA A 444 10.83 9.70 7.36
C ALA A 444 10.43 10.27 6.00
N ILE A 445 10.92 11.47 5.69
CA ILE A 445 10.70 12.17 4.43
C ILE A 445 12.04 12.22 3.68
N HIS A 446 12.19 11.40 2.65
CA HIS A 446 13.31 11.51 1.73
C HIS A 446 13.00 12.59 0.70
N ALA A 447 13.88 13.59 0.60
CA ALA A 447 13.77 14.69 -0.35
C ALA A 447 14.96 14.64 -1.32
N PRO A 448 14.85 13.89 -2.45
CA PRO A 448 15.98 13.65 -3.35
C PRO A 448 16.63 14.93 -3.88
N ARG A 449 15.82 15.94 -4.24
CA ARG A 449 16.32 17.23 -4.74
C ARG A 449 17.14 18.02 -3.74
N LYS A 450 16.91 17.78 -2.45
CA LYS A 450 17.66 18.40 -1.35
C LYS A 450 18.83 17.53 -0.87
N GLY A 451 18.91 16.27 -1.29
CA GLY A 451 19.92 15.33 -0.81
C GLY A 451 19.81 15.06 0.69
N ILE A 452 18.59 15.04 1.25
CA ILE A 452 18.37 14.83 2.70
C ILE A 452 17.21 13.88 2.98
N ILE A 453 17.25 13.28 4.16
CA ILE A 453 16.12 12.60 4.81
C ILE A 453 15.81 13.37 6.09
N GLU A 454 14.56 13.78 6.27
CA GLU A 454 14.09 14.40 7.52
C GLU A 454 13.19 13.43 8.28
N ILE A 455 13.40 13.34 9.59
CA ILE A 455 12.57 12.50 10.48
C ILE A 455 11.69 13.44 11.32
N TRP A 456 10.38 13.30 11.19
CA TRP A 456 9.38 14.14 11.88
C TRP A 456 8.53 13.31 12.84
N GLN A 457 8.40 13.76 14.08
CA GLN A 457 7.56 13.07 15.06
C GLN A 457 6.07 13.29 14.76
N MET A 458 5.30 12.20 14.78
CA MET A 458 3.86 12.23 14.55
C MET A 458 3.10 12.50 15.86
N ARG A 459 1.92 13.12 15.83
CA ARG A 459 1.23 13.67 14.64
C ARG A 459 1.63 15.12 14.35
N THR A 460 1.81 15.93 15.40
CA THR A 460 2.15 17.37 15.34
C THR A 460 3.53 17.70 15.92
N GLY A 461 4.36 16.69 16.20
CA GLY A 461 5.67 16.86 16.84
C GLY A 461 6.74 17.50 15.94
N PRO A 462 7.89 17.88 16.52
CA PRO A 462 8.96 18.58 15.80
C PRO A 462 9.70 17.68 14.79
N ARG A 463 10.59 18.31 14.00
CA ARG A 463 11.60 17.59 13.22
C ARG A 463 12.68 17.10 14.18
N LEU A 464 12.85 15.79 14.28
CA LEU A 464 13.81 15.15 15.19
C LEU A 464 15.21 15.10 14.59
N ARG A 465 15.33 14.86 13.28
CA ARG A 465 16.63 14.67 12.63
C ARG A 465 16.62 15.09 11.17
N THR A 466 17.77 15.50 10.66
CA THR A 466 18.05 15.67 9.24
C THR A 466 19.34 14.91 8.92
N ILE A 467 19.28 14.03 7.92
CA ILE A 467 20.38 13.14 7.53
C ILE A 467 20.74 13.43 6.09
N SER A 468 22.02 13.63 5.80
CA SER A 468 22.50 13.74 4.42
C SER A 468 22.29 12.42 3.68
N CYS A 469 21.83 12.52 2.44
CA CYS A 469 21.53 11.39 1.57
C CYS A 469 22.28 11.57 0.25
N ALA A 470 22.95 10.52 -0.21
CA ALA A 470 23.57 10.55 -1.53
C ALA A 470 22.49 10.68 -2.61
N LYS A 471 22.84 11.33 -3.72
CA LYS A 471 21.97 11.34 -4.91
C LYS A 471 21.73 9.89 -5.36
N GLY A 472 20.59 9.64 -6.00
CA GLY A 472 20.27 8.28 -6.44
C GLY A 472 19.92 7.28 -5.32
N SER A 473 19.82 7.69 -4.05
CA SER A 473 19.43 6.78 -2.96
C SER A 473 17.92 6.49 -2.96
N ARG A 474 17.52 5.33 -2.42
CA ARG A 474 16.12 4.94 -2.25
C ARG A 474 15.87 4.46 -0.82
N MET A 475 14.81 4.97 -0.18
CA MET A 475 14.35 4.42 1.09
C MET A 475 13.45 3.21 0.83
N LEU A 476 13.62 2.17 1.64
CA LEU A 476 12.88 0.91 1.56
C LEU A 476 12.44 0.50 2.97
N GLN A 477 11.39 -0.31 3.06
CA GLN A 477 10.88 -0.84 4.32
C GLN A 477 10.49 -2.30 4.12
N PRO A 478 10.81 -3.20 5.07
CA PRO A 478 10.39 -4.58 4.99
C PRO A 478 8.87 -4.72 4.93
N SER A 479 8.42 -5.67 4.12
CA SER A 479 7.00 -6.00 3.99
C SER A 479 6.48 -6.64 5.28
N TYR A 480 5.17 -6.52 5.51
CA TYR A 480 4.55 -7.10 6.70
C TYR A 480 4.55 -8.64 6.62
N ARG A 481 4.65 -9.32 7.77
CA ARG A 481 4.56 -10.78 7.89
C ARG A 481 3.20 -11.19 8.44
N PHE A 482 2.44 -11.98 7.69
CA PHE A 482 1.17 -12.55 8.14
C PHE A 482 1.37 -13.56 9.27
N GLY A 483 0.39 -13.63 10.17
CA GLY A 483 0.36 -14.64 11.25
C GLY A 483 1.51 -14.50 12.27
N ALA A 484 2.09 -13.31 12.42
CA ALA A 484 3.16 -13.08 13.40
C ALA A 484 2.68 -13.40 14.83
N SER A 485 3.16 -14.50 15.41
CA SER A 485 2.75 -15.00 16.73
C SER A 485 2.96 -13.98 17.85
N MET A 486 2.07 -14.02 18.85
CA MET A 486 2.13 -13.24 20.09
C MET A 486 3.41 -13.48 20.90
N SER A 487 4.13 -14.59 20.69
CA SER A 487 5.35 -14.95 21.44
C SER A 487 6.63 -14.31 20.92
N THR A 488 6.60 -13.57 19.81
CA THR A 488 7.80 -12.92 19.23
C THR A 488 8.09 -11.57 19.90
N PRO A 489 9.36 -11.15 20.02
CA PRO A 489 9.70 -9.82 20.53
C PRO A 489 9.11 -8.70 19.66
N TYR A 490 8.95 -7.51 20.23
CA TYR A 490 8.46 -6.35 19.49
C TYR A 490 9.54 -5.85 18.51
N VAL A 491 9.23 -5.85 17.22
CA VAL A 491 10.11 -5.29 16.18
C VAL A 491 9.59 -3.91 15.78
N PRO A 492 10.35 -2.83 16.03
CA PRO A 492 9.96 -1.48 15.63
C PRO A 492 9.95 -1.32 14.11
N LEU A 493 9.21 -0.34 13.59
CA LEU A 493 9.29 0.00 12.17
C LEU A 493 10.66 0.56 11.79
N GLU A 494 11.34 -0.17 10.93
CA GLU A 494 12.66 0.18 10.41
C GLU A 494 12.57 0.75 9.00
N VAL A 495 13.49 1.66 8.69
CA VAL A 495 13.66 2.20 7.34
C VAL A 495 15.08 1.94 6.91
N PHE A 496 15.20 1.29 5.76
CA PHE A 496 16.45 0.99 5.09
C PHE A 496 16.71 2.04 4.03
N LEU A 497 17.99 2.30 3.78
CA LEU A 497 18.48 3.18 2.75
C LEU A 497 19.44 2.40 1.86
N LEU A 498 19.06 2.26 0.60
CA LEU A 498 19.91 1.74 -0.46
C LEU A 498 20.56 2.93 -1.18
N ASN A 499 21.89 2.97 -1.17
CA ASN A 499 22.68 3.95 -1.90
C ASN A 499 22.83 3.48 -3.36
N GLY A 500 22.40 4.32 -4.31
CA GLY A 500 22.43 3.96 -5.73
C GLY A 500 23.80 3.92 -6.36
N ASP A 501 24.76 4.70 -5.85
CA ASP A 501 26.09 4.76 -6.43
C ASP A 501 27.00 3.67 -5.85
N SER A 502 26.91 3.41 -4.53
CA SER A 502 27.77 2.43 -3.86
C SER A 502 27.15 1.04 -3.70
N GLY A 503 25.85 0.88 -3.94
CA GLY A 503 25.12 -0.35 -3.61
C GLY A 503 25.04 -0.63 -2.12
N GLN A 504 25.47 0.29 -1.26
CA GLN A 504 25.48 0.11 0.19
C GLN A 504 24.07 0.13 0.75
N ILE A 505 23.77 -0.82 1.62
CA ILE A 505 22.53 -0.92 2.39
C ILE A 505 22.82 -0.49 3.82
N SER A 506 22.02 0.44 4.32
CA SER A 506 22.10 0.91 5.70
C SER A 506 20.72 1.04 6.32
N ILE A 507 20.62 0.90 7.64
CA ILE A 507 19.40 1.13 8.41
C ILE A 507 19.48 2.50 9.09
N LEU A 508 18.37 3.25 9.13
CA LEU A 508 18.33 4.53 9.85
C LEU A 508 18.31 4.30 11.37
N ASN A 509 19.19 5.01 12.10
CA ASN A 509 19.30 4.86 13.55
C ASN A 509 18.03 5.34 14.25
N ARG A 510 17.52 4.50 15.16
CA ARG A 510 16.25 4.73 15.88
C ARG A 510 16.41 5.44 17.22
N THR A 511 17.62 5.64 17.70
CA THR A 511 17.89 6.31 18.97
C THR A 511 18.03 7.81 18.76
N LEU A 512 17.33 8.57 19.61
CA LEU A 512 17.59 9.99 19.78
C LEU A 512 18.77 10.13 20.74
N ASP A 513 19.99 10.05 20.21
CA ASP A 513 21.19 10.33 21.00
C ASP A 513 21.13 11.79 21.47
N SER A 514 21.29 12.01 22.78
CA SER A 514 21.31 13.34 23.41
C SER A 514 22.51 14.20 23.02
#